data_AF-A0A268HB10-F1
#
_entry.id   AF-A0A268HB10-F1
#
_cell.length_a   1.000
_cell.length_b   1.000
_cell.length_c   1.000
_cell.angle_alpha   90.00
_cell.angle_beta   90.00
_cell.angle_gamma   90.00
#
_symmetry.space_group_name_H-M   'P 1'
#
loop_
_entity.id
_entity.type
_entity.pdbx_description
1 polymer ?
#
loop_
_entity_poly.entity_id
_entity_poly.type
_entity_poly.pdbx_seq_one_letter_code
_entity_poly.pdbx_strand_id
1 'polypeptide(L)' 'MGVSKDYRIFGYGRSLVLAALHDATENGFRELLISEAGPIEFYERILPLKLHTKEKG' A
#
# COMPACT_ATOMS: atom_id res chain seq x y z
N MET A 1 3.98 -0.87 -7.40
CA MET A 1 5.09 -1.22 -6.47
C MET A 1 5.42 -2.70 -6.62
N GLY A 2 6.70 -3.08 -6.52
CA GLY A 2 7.11 -4.48 -6.62
C GLY A 2 8.41 -4.73 -5.87
N VAL A 3 8.53 -5.94 -5.29
CA VAL A 3 9.76 -6.44 -4.68
C VAL A 3 10.16 -7.70 -5.47
N SER A 4 11.43 -7.79 -5.86
CA SER A 4 11.95 -8.99 -6.51
C SER A 4 11.69 -10.22 -5.64
N LYS A 5 11.43 -11.36 -6.27
CA LYS A 5 11.08 -12.62 -5.59
C LYS A 5 12.12 -13.00 -4.53
N ASP A 6 13.39 -12.80 -4.84
CA ASP A 6 14.53 -13.16 -3.98
C ASP A 6 14.61 -12.32 -2.71
N TYR A 7 13.93 -11.16 -2.68
CA TYR A 7 13.92 -10.24 -1.54
C TYR A 7 12.55 -10.13 -0.87
N ARG A 8 11.62 -11.03 -1.18
CA ARG A 8 10.38 -11.16 -0.41
C ARG A 8 10.74 -11.60 1.01
N ILE A 9 9.90 -11.23 1.99
CA ILE A 9 10.04 -11.50 3.44
C ILE A 9 11.06 -10.65 4.21
N PHE A 10 11.95 -9.93 3.53
CA PHE A 10 12.91 -9.02 4.19
C PHE A 10 12.31 -7.66 4.59
N GLY A 11 11.00 -7.48 4.48
CA GLY A 11 10.32 -6.26 4.91
C GLY A 11 10.38 -5.09 3.92
N TYR A 12 11.09 -5.19 2.79
CA TYR A 12 11.20 -4.10 1.82
C TYR A 12 9.86 -3.57 1.32
N GLY A 13 8.88 -4.44 1.06
CA GLY A 13 7.54 -4.01 0.67
C GLY A 13 6.89 -3.12 1.73
N ARG A 14 7.03 -3.47 3.01
CA ARG A 14 6.49 -2.68 4.12
C ARG A 14 7.17 -1.31 4.19
N SER A 15 8.49 -1.28 4.08
CA SER A 15 9.25 -0.02 4.08
C SER A 15 8.84 0.89 2.93
N LEU A 16 8.64 0.35 1.73
CA LEU A 16 8.18 1.13 0.57
C LEU A 16 6.79 1.74 0.80
N VAL A 17 5.85 0.97 1.34
CA VAL A 17 4.49 1.46 1.65
C VAL A 17 4.54 2.59 2.70
N LEU A 18 5.31 2.41 3.77
CA LEU A 18 5.42 3.41 4.84
C LEU A 18 6.14 4.67 4.37
N ALA A 19 7.17 4.55 3.53
CA ALA A 19 7.86 5.69 2.94
C ALA A 19 6.92 6.50 2.03
N ALA A 20 6.13 5.83 1.19
CA ALA A 20 5.13 6.50 0.35
C ALA A 20 4.04 7.21 1.20
N LEU A 21 3.60 6.58 2.30
CA LEU A 21 2.65 7.20 3.22
C LEU A 21 3.25 8.44 3.92
N HIS A 22 4.50 8.34 4.38
CA HIS A 22 5.19 9.46 5.00
C HIS A 22 5.31 10.63 4.04
N ASP A 23 5.81 10.40 2.83
CA ASP A 23 5.94 11.44 1.81
C ASP A 23 4.59 12.09 1.46
N ALA A 24 3.54 11.28 1.28
CA ALA A 24 2.20 11.81 1.03
C ALA A 24 1.70 12.69 2.19
N THR A 25 1.97 12.29 3.43
CA THR A 25 1.58 13.05 4.62
C THR A 25 2.33 14.39 4.69
N GLU A 26 3.64 14.38 4.46
CA GLU A 26 4.47 15.61 4.46
C GLU A 26 4.05 16.60 3.36
N ASN A 27 3.58 16.08 2.22
CA ASN A 27 3.04 16.89 1.13
C ASN A 27 1.56 17.30 1.34
N GLY A 28 0.96 17.00 2.50
CA GLY A 28 -0.39 17.43 2.87
C GLY A 28 -1.52 16.60 2.24
N PHE A 29 -1.23 15.45 1.65
CA PHE A 29 -2.26 14.54 1.16
C PHE A 29 -2.94 13.83 2.34
N ARG A 30 -4.27 13.73 2.27
CA ARG A 30 -5.08 13.08 3.32
C ARG A 30 -5.35 11.60 3.05
N GLU A 31 -5.22 11.19 1.80
CA GLU A 31 -5.53 9.85 1.36
C GLU A 31 -4.59 9.39 0.26
N LEU A 32 -4.36 8.08 0.21
CA LEU A 32 -3.61 7.40 -0.86
C LEU A 32 -4.51 6.33 -1.45
N LEU A 33 -4.63 6.33 -2.78
CA LEU A 33 -5.42 5.36 -3.51
C LEU A 33 -4.50 4.33 -4.17
N ILE A 34 -4.76 3.05 -3.92
CA ILE A 34 -4.05 1.93 -4.55
C ILE A 34 -5.01 1.27 -5.54
N SER A 35 -4.87 1.57 -6.82
CA SER A 35 -5.77 1.12 -7.89
C SER A 35 -5.50 -0.32 -8.36
N GLU A 36 -4.23 -0.70 -8.42
CA GLU A 36 -3.76 -2.02 -8.85
C GLU A 36 -3.00 -2.69 -7.70
N ALA A 37 -3.72 -2.90 -6.59
CA ALA A 37 -3.17 -3.65 -5.48
C ALA A 37 -2.89 -5.09 -5.94
N GLY A 38 -1.70 -5.60 -5.61
CA GLY A 38 -1.47 -7.03 -5.56
C GLY A 38 -2.29 -7.67 -4.43
N PRO A 39 -1.75 -8.63 -3.67
CA PRO A 39 -2.50 -9.24 -2.56
C PRO A 39 -2.94 -8.16 -1.56
N ILE A 40 -4.24 -8.04 -1.31
CA ILE A 40 -4.80 -7.00 -0.42
C ILE A 40 -4.39 -7.26 1.02
N GLU A 41 -4.23 -8.53 1.38
CA GLU A 41 -3.84 -9.01 2.70
C GLU A 41 -2.44 -8.52 3.09
N PHE A 42 -1.59 -8.20 2.10
CA PHE A 42 -0.31 -7.57 2.36
C PHE A 42 -0.48 -6.16 2.93
N TYR A 43 -1.38 -5.36 2.36
CA TYR A 43 -1.61 -3.99 2.77
C TYR A 43 -2.40 -3.90 4.09
N GLU A 44 -3.37 -4.80 4.31
CA GLU A 44 -4.16 -4.87 5.55
C GLU A 44 -3.30 -5.12 6.80
N ARG A 45 -2.17 -5.83 6.64
CA ARG A 45 -1.21 -6.06 7.74
C ARG A 45 -0.40 -4.82 8.10
N ILE A 46 -0.35 -3.82 7.23
CA ILE A 46 0.50 -2.63 7.39
C ILE A 46 -0.33 -1.41 7.78
N LEU A 47 -1.53 -1.27 7.19
CA LEU A 47 -2.32 -0.05 7.24
C LEU A 47 -3.76 -0.35 7.70
N PRO A 48 -4.39 0.57 8.44
CA PRO A 48 -5.83 0.55 8.64
C PRO A 48 -6.53 0.97 7.35
N LEU A 49 -6.90 0.00 6.51
CA LEU A 49 -7.50 0.25 5.20
C LEU A 49 -9.02 0.47 5.27
N LYS A 50 -9.52 1.34 4.39
CA LYS A 50 -10.94 1.39 4.01
C LYS A 50 -11.08 0.83 2.60
N LEU A 51 -11.82 -0.27 2.47
CA LEU A 51 -12.06 -0.91 1.18
C LEU A 51 -13.18 -0.18 0.44
N HIS A 52 -12.86 0.38 -0.73
CA HIS A 52 -13.84 0.94 -1.65
C HIS A 52 -14.02 -0.03 -2.82
N THR A 53 -15.03 -0.88 -2.73
CA THR A 53 -15.45 -1.71 -3.86
C THR A 53 -16.24 -0.85 -4.83
N LYS A 54 -15.84 -0.80 -6.10
CA LYS A 54 -16.73 -0.29 -7.16
C LYS A 54 -17.95 -1.20 -7.20
N GLU A 55 -19.13 -0.66 -6.92
CA GLU A 55 -20.38 -1.32 -7.29
C GLU A 55 -20.34 -1.54 -8.80
N LYS A 56 -20.50 -2.80 -9.23
CA LYS A 56 -20.72 -3.11 -10.63
C LYS A 56 -22.15 -2.70 -10.96
N GLY A 57 -22.30 -1.50 -11.54
CA GLY A 57 -23.50 -1.11 -12.26
C GLY A 57 -23.72 -1.96 -13.51
#